data_AF-A0A9E4BPB9-F1
#
_entry.id   AF-A0A9E4BPB9-F1
#
_cell.length_a   1.000
_cell.length_b   1.000
_cell.length_c   1.000
_cell.angle_alpha   90.00
_cell.angle_beta   90.00
_cell.angle_gamma   90.00
#
_symmetry.space_group_name_H-M   'P 1'
#
loop_
_entity.id
_entity.type
_entity.pdbx_description
1 polymer ?
#
loop_
_entity_poly.entity_id
_entity_poly.type
_entity_poly.pdbx_seq_one_letter_code
_entity_poly.pdbx_strand_id
1 'polypeptide(L)' 'MGWELIAEDPERGRIEATARTPWFRFKDDVVVRVQERPEGGSVVDVRSLSRIGATDFGANAKRVRRFLSELRRSDP' A
#
# COMPACT_ATOMS: atom_id res chain seq x y z
N MET A 1 7.73 -6.80 -3.22
CA MET A 1 6.64 -5.90 -3.71
C MET A 1 7.02 -5.11 -4.96
N GLY A 2 8.27 -4.63 -5.09
CA GLY A 2 8.73 -3.95 -6.32
C GLY A 2 8.04 -2.61 -6.57
N TRP A 3 7.55 -1.97 -5.52
CA TRP A 3 6.97 -0.62 -5.61
C TRP A 3 8.08 0.42 -5.66
N GLU A 4 7.81 1.50 -6.36
CA GLU A 4 8.66 2.67 -6.46
C GLU A 4 8.26 3.64 -5.34
N LEU A 5 9.15 3.90 -4.37
CA LEU A 5 8.89 4.85 -3.29
C LEU A 5 8.79 6.27 -3.87
N ILE A 6 7.73 7.00 -3.51
CA ILE A 6 7.51 8.39 -3.95
C ILE A 6 7.78 9.36 -2.81
N ALA A 7 7.29 9.04 -1.61
CA ALA A 7 7.51 9.85 -0.42
C ALA A 7 7.39 9.02 0.85
N GLU A 8 8.07 9.44 1.89
CA GLU A 8 7.90 8.96 3.26
C GLU A 8 7.85 10.15 4.23
N ASP A 9 6.96 10.05 5.21
CA ASP A 9 6.80 11.00 6.32
C ASP A 9 6.76 10.17 7.60
N PRO A 10 7.92 9.85 8.20
CA PRO A 10 8.00 9.03 9.41
C PRO A 10 7.29 9.68 10.60
N GLU A 11 7.33 11.01 10.72
CA GLU A 11 6.67 11.75 11.81
C GLU A 11 5.15 11.58 11.79
N ARG A 12 4.56 11.46 10.59
CA ARG A 12 3.13 11.20 10.41
C ARG A 12 2.80 9.73 10.10
N GLY A 13 3.79 8.84 10.17
CA GLY A 13 3.63 7.42 9.88
C GLY A 13 3.09 7.14 8.48
N ARG A 14 3.50 7.89 7.44
CA ARG A 14 2.93 7.80 6.08
C ARG A 14 3.99 7.44 5.04
N ILE A 15 3.62 6.53 4.14
CA ILE A 15 4.44 6.13 2.98
C ILE A 15 3.57 6.21 1.72
N GLU A 16 4.12 6.79 0.66
CA GLU A 16 3.52 6.84 -0.67
C GLU A 16 4.42 6.13 -1.68
N ALA A 17 3.82 5.27 -2.50
CA ALA A 17 4.55 4.48 -3.49
C ALA A 17 3.73 4.28 -4.77
N THR A 18 4.41 4.00 -5.87
CA THR A 18 3.78 3.60 -7.14
C THR A 18 4.01 2.11 -7.39
N ALA A 19 2.92 1.38 -7.66
CA ALA A 19 2.96 0.01 -8.14
C ALA A 19 2.67 -0.03 -9.65
N ARG A 20 3.38 -0.89 -10.39
CA ARG A 20 3.15 -1.10 -11.83
C ARG A 20 2.40 -2.41 -12.04
N THR A 21 1.29 -2.39 -12.78
CA THR A 21 0.59 -3.62 -13.18
C THR A 21 1.15 -4.16 -14.50
N PRO A 22 1.34 -5.49 -14.63
CA PRO A 22 1.97 -6.08 -15.81
C PRO A 22 1.20 -5.85 -17.10
N TRP A 23 -0.13 -5.74 -17.03
CA TRP A 23 -0.98 -5.92 -18.21
C TRP A 23 -1.25 -4.66 -19.05
N PHE A 24 -0.89 -3.46 -18.61
CA PHE A 24 -1.13 -2.24 -19.41
C PHE A 24 -0.20 -1.05 -19.07
N ARG A 25 0.95 -1.29 -18.41
CA ARG A 25 1.82 -0.23 -17.86
C ARG A 25 1.09 0.78 -16.95
N PHE A 26 -0.10 0.46 -16.44
CA PHE A 26 -0.82 1.35 -15.54
C PHE A 26 -0.05 1.47 -14.22
N LYS A 27 0.07 2.72 -13.77
CA LYS A 27 0.60 3.10 -12.47
C LYS A 27 -0.57 3.16 -11.50
N ASP A 28 -0.41 2.48 -10.39
CA ASP A 28 -1.34 2.55 -9.27
C ASP A 28 -0.62 3.20 -8.08
N ASP A 29 -1.29 4.13 -7.42
CA ASP A 29 -0.79 4.75 -6.21
C ASP A 29 -1.11 3.87 -5.02
N VAL A 30 -0.13 3.73 -4.13
CA VAL A 30 -0.27 3.03 -2.86
C VAL A 30 0.09 3.97 -1.74
N VAL A 31 -0.81 4.09 -0.76
CA VAL A 31 -0.59 4.86 0.46
C VAL A 31 -0.69 3.91 1.64
N VAL A 32 0.34 3.88 2.46
CA VAL A 32 0.35 3.20 3.76
C VAL A 32 0.36 4.26 4.85
N ARG A 33 -0.49 4.09 5.86
CA ARG A 33 -0.45 4.88 7.09
C ARG A 33 -0.34 3.97 8.29
N VAL A 34 0.47 4.36 9.24
CA VAL A 34 0.68 3.67 10.51
C VAL A 34 0.30 4.66 11.62
N GLN A 35 -0.63 4.26 12.47
CA GLN A 35 -1.11 5.07 13.59
C GLN A 35 -0.96 4.24 14.87
N GLU A 36 -0.37 4.83 15.90
CA GLU A 36 -0.34 4.21 17.23
C GLU A 36 -1.76 4.13 17.81
N ARG A 37 -2.03 3.05 18.56
CA ARG A 37 -3.27 2.95 19.35
C ARG A 37 -3.00 3.34 20.80
N PRO A 38 -3.96 3.99 21.49
CA PRO A 38 -3.83 4.35 22.90
C PRO A 38 -3.49 3.15 23.80
N GLU A 39 -4.10 2.00 23.52
CA GLU A 39 -3.92 0.73 24.24
C GLU A 39 -2.67 -0.06 23.82
N GLY A 40 -1.83 0.49 22.96
CA GLY A 40 -0.61 -0.14 22.46
C GLY A 40 -0.76 -0.82 21.09
N GLY A 41 0.40 -1.02 20.45
CA GLY A 41 0.48 -1.47 19.07
C GLY A 41 0.07 -0.39 18.06
N SER A 42 -0.12 -0.80 16.81
CA SER A 42 -0.44 0.12 15.71
C SER A 42 -1.61 -0.38 14.85
N VAL A 43 -2.31 0.56 14.22
CA VAL A 43 -3.23 0.34 13.11
C VAL A 43 -2.51 0.70 11.82
N VAL A 44 -2.52 -0.23 10.87
CA VAL A 44 -1.98 0.00 9.54
C VAL A 44 -3.13 0.11 8.53
N ASP A 45 -3.31 1.30 7.97
CA ASP A 45 -4.22 1.54 6.86
C ASP A 45 -3.46 1.45 5.53
N VAL A 46 -4.03 0.75 4.56
CA VAL A 46 -3.44 0.61 3.22
C VAL A 46 -4.48 0.93 2.18
N ARG A 47 -4.16 1.86 1.28
CA ARG A 47 -4.99 2.21 0.12
C ARG A 47 -4.22 1.98 -1.16
N SER A 48 -4.92 1.55 -2.19
CA SER A 48 -4.36 1.30 -3.52
C SER A 48 -5.36 1.78 -4.56
N LEU A 49 -4.93 2.64 -5.48
CA LEU A 49 -5.79 3.31 -6.44
C LEU A 49 -5.14 3.33 -7.83
N SER A 50 -5.88 2.95 -8.86
CA SER A 50 -5.40 3.06 -10.24
C SER A 50 -5.52 4.48 -10.76
N ARG A 51 -4.45 4.99 -11.41
CA ARG A 51 -4.45 6.35 -11.98
C ARG A 51 -5.27 6.46 -13.26
N ILE A 52 -5.45 5.36 -13.98
CA ILE A 52 -6.12 5.30 -15.29
C ILE A 52 -6.98 4.04 -15.34
N GLY A 53 -8.15 4.15 -15.97
CA GLY A 53 -9.08 3.04 -16.19
C GLY A 53 -10.24 3.04 -15.19
N ALA A 54 -11.43 2.64 -15.67
CA ALA A 54 -12.63 2.53 -14.85
C ALA A 54 -12.62 1.29 -13.94
N THR A 55 -11.89 0.24 -14.34
CA THR A 55 -11.82 -1.06 -13.66
C THR A 55 -10.37 -1.51 -13.58
N ASP A 56 -9.96 -1.99 -12.41
CA ASP A 56 -8.60 -2.49 -12.12
C ASP A 56 -8.50 -4.03 -12.15
N PHE A 57 -9.60 -4.72 -12.46
CA PHE A 57 -9.75 -6.19 -12.44
C PHE A 57 -9.31 -6.82 -11.11
N GLY A 58 -9.48 -6.10 -10.00
CA GLY A 58 -9.09 -6.56 -8.66
C GLY A 58 -7.59 -6.48 -8.37
N ALA A 59 -6.80 -5.82 -9.22
CA ALA A 59 -5.37 -5.62 -9.00
C ALA A 59 -5.08 -4.89 -7.68
N ASN A 60 -5.82 -3.82 -7.36
CA ASN A 60 -5.65 -3.07 -6.11
C ASN A 60 -5.99 -3.93 -4.89
N ALA A 61 -7.11 -4.66 -4.95
CA ALA A 61 -7.50 -5.56 -3.87
C ALA A 61 -6.46 -6.68 -3.63
N LYS A 62 -5.95 -7.29 -4.71
CA LYS A 62 -4.88 -8.31 -4.63
C LYS A 62 -3.61 -7.72 -4.02
N ARG A 63 -3.27 -6.48 -4.38
CA ARG A 63 -2.12 -5.75 -3.85
C ARG A 63 -2.22 -5.50 -2.35
N VAL A 64 -3.35 -4.95 -1.89
CA VAL A 64 -3.59 -4.70 -0.46
C VAL A 64 -3.49 -6.00 0.34
N ARG A 65 -4.15 -7.07 -0.10
CA ARG A 65 -4.10 -8.38 0.58
C ARG A 65 -2.68 -8.94 0.65
N ARG A 66 -1.91 -8.83 -0.43
CA ARG A 66 -0.51 -9.25 -0.45
C ARG A 66 0.33 -8.46 0.54
N PHE A 67 0.20 -7.13 0.58
CA PHE A 67 0.91 -6.28 1.52
C PHE A 67 0.64 -6.68 2.97
N LEU A 68 -0.64 -6.80 3.35
CA LEU A 68 -1.02 -7.17 4.71
C LEU A 68 -0.53 -8.57 5.10
N SER A 69 -0.49 -9.51 4.15
CA SER A 69 0.05 -10.85 4.36
C SER A 69 1.58 -10.87 4.53
N GLU A 70 2.31 -10.03 3.80
CA GLU A 70 3.76 -9.90 3.95
C GLU A 70 4.09 -9.18 5.27
N LEU A 71 3.35 -8.10 5.62
CA LEU A 71 3.50 -7.38 6.88
C LEU A 71 3.29 -8.28 8.11
N ARG A 72 2.23 -9.10 8.09
CA ARG A 72 1.96 -10.04 9.19
C ARG A 72 3.03 -11.13 9.33
N ARG A 73 3.77 -11.44 8.25
CA ARG A 73 4.88 -12.40 8.30
C ARG A 73 6.18 -11.78 8.78
N SER A 74 6.33 -10.45 8.66
CA SER A 74 7.49 -9.72 9.17
C SER A 74 7.34 -9.28 10.63
N ASP A 75 6.16 -9.42 11.21
CA ASP A 75 5.91 -9.19 12.64
C ASP A 75 6.47 -10.40 13.42
N PRO A 76 7.53 -10.22 14.25
CA PRO A 76 8.23 -11.30 14.93
C PRO A 76 7.42 -11.98 16.05
#